data_AF-A0A6L9SAA4-F1
#
_entry.id   AF-A0A6L9SAA4-F1
#
_cell.length_a   1.000
_cell.length_b   1.000
_cell.length_c   1.000
_cell.angle_alpha   90.00
_cell.angle_beta   90.00
_cell.angle_gamma   90.00
#
_symmetry.space_group_name_H-M   'P 1'
#
loop_
_entity.id
_entity.type
_entity.pdbx_description
1 polymer ?
#
loop_
_entity_poly.entity_id
_entity_poly.type
_entity_poly.pdbx_seq_one_letter_code
_entity_poly.pdbx_strand_id
1 'polypeptide(L)' 'MTGLGPEAQVAAATFLGISPRLVELLMGCCRGRALAVAAFAEDVEVAAELDSSACVRS' A
#
# COMPACT_ATOMS: atom_id res chain seq x y z
N MET A 1 1.83 -22.61 5.31
CA MET A 1 1.04 -21.40 5.64
C MET A 1 -0.27 -21.80 6.29
N THR A 2 -0.26 -22.25 7.55
CA THR A 2 -1.49 -22.65 8.26
C THR A 2 -1.62 -21.79 9.51
N GLY A 3 -2.61 -20.88 9.51
CA GLY A 3 -2.87 -19.94 10.60
C GLY A 3 -3.58 -18.65 10.17
N LEU A 4 -3.56 -18.31 8.88
CA LEU A 4 -4.28 -17.15 8.32
C LEU A 4 -5.63 -17.58 7.76
N GLY A 5 -6.66 -16.75 7.99
CA GLY A 5 -7.94 -16.84 7.30
C GLY A 5 -7.80 -16.57 5.79
N PRO A 6 -8.79 -16.93 4.97
CA PRO A 6 -8.68 -16.84 3.51
C PRO A 6 -8.41 -15.41 3.02
N GLU A 7 -9.04 -14.39 3.63
CA GLU A 7 -8.82 -12.98 3.29
C GLU A 7 -7.38 -12.56 3.58
N ALA A 8 -6.83 -13.01 4.71
CA ALA A 8 -5.46 -12.69 5.09
C ALA A 8 -4.43 -13.37 4.17
N GLN A 9 -4.72 -14.57 3.66
CA GLN A 9 -3.89 -15.23 2.65
C GLN A 9 -3.89 -14.46 1.33
N VAL A 10 -5.08 -14.03 0.87
CA VAL A 10 -5.22 -13.23 -0.36
C VAL A 10 -4.51 -11.88 -0.21
N ALA A 11 -4.68 -11.20 0.93
CA ALA A 11 -4.03 -9.92 1.20
C ALA A 11 -2.51 -10.06 1.19
N ALA A 12 -1.96 -11.09 1.85
CA ALA A 12 -0.51 -11.35 1.86
C ALA A 12 0.03 -11.64 0.46
N ALA A 13 -0.63 -12.55 -0.28
CA ALA A 13 -0.22 -12.88 -1.64
C ALA A 13 -0.29 -11.66 -2.59
N THR A 14 -1.36 -10.87 -2.47
CA THR A 14 -1.53 -9.63 -3.25
C THR A 14 -0.42 -8.65 -2.93
N PHE A 15 -0.18 -8.35 -1.65
CA PHE A 15 0.85 -7.41 -1.22
C PHE A 15 2.24 -7.81 -1.73
N LEU A 16 2.62 -9.08 -1.56
CA LEU A 16 3.91 -9.59 -2.05
C LEU A 16 4.05 -9.45 -3.57
N GLY A 17 2.97 -9.68 -4.32
CA GLY A 17 2.97 -9.50 -5.77
C GLY A 17 3.06 -8.05 -6.23
N ILE A 18 2.54 -7.10 -5.45
CA ILE A 18 2.48 -5.68 -5.83
C ILE A 18 3.57 -4.81 -5.22
N SER A 19 4.23 -5.26 -4.13
CA SER A 19 5.19 -4.47 -3.36
C SER A 19 6.26 -3.75 -4.21
N PRO A 20 6.86 -4.36 -5.25
CA PRO A 20 7.84 -3.68 -6.11
C PRO A 20 7.28 -2.48 -6.90
N ARG A 21 5.97 -2.39 -7.04
CA ARG A 21 5.24 -1.37 -7.81
C ARG A 21 4.15 -0.70 -6.97
N LEU A 22 4.32 -0.69 -5.65
CA LEU A 22 3.27 -0.26 -4.71
C LEU A 22 2.81 1.17 -4.99
N VAL A 23 3.75 2.10 -5.17
CA VAL A 23 3.45 3.51 -5.47
C VAL A 23 2.64 3.68 -6.75
N GLU A 24 3.02 2.97 -7.82
CA GLU A 24 2.34 3.03 -9.12
C GLU A 24 0.89 2.54 -9.01
N LEU A 25 0.69 1.44 -8.27
CA LEU A 25 -0.63 0.85 -8.08
C LEU A 25 -1.51 1.68 -7.15
N LEU A 26 -0.94 2.30 -6.11
CA LEU A 26 -1.64 3.26 -5.26
C LEU A 26 -2.06 4.50 -6.06
N MET A 27 -1.16 5.06 -6.89
CA MET A 27 -1.49 6.15 -7.80
C MET A 27 -2.59 5.78 -8.80
N GLY A 28 -2.61 4.53 -9.25
CA GLY A 28 -3.63 4.00 -10.15
C GLY A 28 -4.98 3.72 -9.49
N CYS A 29 -5.09 3.65 -8.16
CA CYS A 29 -6.36 3.33 -7.49
C CYS A 29 -7.32 4.54 -7.48
N CYS A 30 -8.62 4.30 -7.25
CA CYS A 30 -9.64 5.36 -7.29
C CYS A 30 -9.32 6.55 -6.38
N ARG A 31 -8.79 6.29 -5.18
CA ARG A 31 -8.44 7.33 -4.20
C ARG A 31 -7.11 7.99 -4.50
N GLY A 32 -6.10 7.24 -4.96
CA GLY A 32 -4.81 7.81 -5.37
C GLY A 32 -4.95 8.76 -6.55
N ARG A 33 -5.75 8.39 -7.57
CA ARG A 33 -6.07 9.30 -8.68
C ARG A 33 -6.77 10.57 -8.20
N ALA A 34 -7.71 10.45 -7.26
CA ALA A 34 -8.41 11.61 -6.71
C ALA A 34 -7.47 12.56 -5.95
N LEU A 35 -6.53 12.02 -5.17
CA LEU A 35 -5.50 12.81 -4.47
C LEU A 35 -4.54 13.48 -5.44
N ALA A 36 -4.07 12.75 -6.47
CA ALA A 36 -3.20 13.31 -7.50
C ALA A 36 -3.87 14.49 -8.24
N VAL A 37 -5.16 14.37 -8.59
CA VAL A 37 -5.94 15.46 -9.20
C VAL A 37 -6.07 16.67 -8.26
N ALA A 38 -6.15 16.43 -6.96
CA ALA A 38 -6.21 17.47 -5.93
C ALA A 38 -4.84 18.04 -5.54
N ALA A 39 -3.79 17.78 -6.32
CA ALA A 39 -2.40 18.21 -6.08
C ALA A 39 -1.74 17.60 -4.82
N PHE A 40 -2.22 16.44 -4.37
CA PHE A 40 -1.66 15.65 -3.26
C PHE A 40 -0.98 14.37 -3.77
N ALA A 41 -0.27 14.44 -4.89
CA ALA A 41 0.44 13.27 -5.44
C ALA A 41 1.59 12.82 -4.51
N GLU A 42 2.29 13.77 -3.91
CA GLU A 42 3.37 13.52 -2.93
C GLU A 42 2.87 12.74 -1.70
N ASP A 43 1.65 13.00 -1.24
CA ASP A 43 1.06 12.25 -0.11
C ASP A 43 0.87 10.76 -0.46
N VAL A 44 0.59 10.45 -1.73
CA VAL A 44 0.46 9.07 -2.19
C VAL A 44 1.84 8.39 -2.27
N GLU A 45 2.88 9.13 -2.64
CA GLU A 45 4.26 8.64 -2.62
C GLU A 45 4.72 8.34 -1.20
N VAL A 46 4.51 9.27 -0.26
CA VAL A 46 4.82 9.07 1.17
C VAL A 46 4.03 7.89 1.75
N ALA A 47 2.74 7.75 1.41
CA ALA A 47 1.92 6.63 1.87
C ALA A 47 2.38 5.26 1.32
N ALA A 48 3.16 5.23 0.23
CA ALA A 48 3.72 4.01 -0.33
C ALA A 48 5.03 3.57 0.34
N GLU A 49 5.61 4.41 1.19
CA GLU A 49 6.83 4.07 1.93
C GLU A 49 6.57 2.97 2.95
N LEU A 50 7.44 1.96 2.97
CA LEU A 50 7.37 0.85 3.91
C LEU A 50 8.45 1.03 4.99
N ASP A 51 8.09 0.69 6.22
CA ASP A 51 8.99 0.74 7.38
C ASP A 51 9.64 2.13 7.64
N SER A 52 9.00 3.21 7.19
CA SER A 52 9.50 4.60 7.35
C SER A 52 9.24 5.20 8.73
N SER A 53 8.45 4.52 9.59
CA SER A 53 8.13 4.96 10.95
C SER A 53 8.16 3.80 11.93
N ALA A 54 8.67 4.08 13.14
CA ALA A 54 8.72 3.15 14.27
C ALA A 54 7.83 3.62 15.44
N CYS A 55 6.81 4.44 15.18
CA CYS A 55 5.98 5.06 16.22
C CYS A 55 5.20 4.04 17.07
N VAL A 56 4.87 2.89 16.50
CA VAL A 56 4.31 1.74 17.23
C VAL A 56 5.31 0.59 17.09
N ARG A 57 5.88 0.17 18.22
CA ARG A 57 6.80 -0.95 18.31
C ARG A 57 6.20 -2.01 19.23
N SER A 58 6.11 -3.24 18.73
CA SER A 58 5.70 -4.44 19.48
C SER A 58 6.88 -5.07 20.21
#